data_AF-A0A943CX78-F1
#
_entry.id   AF-A0A943CX78-F1
#
_cell.length_a   1.000
_cell.length_b   1.000
_cell.length_c   1.000
_cell.angle_alpha   90.00
_cell.angle_beta   90.00
_cell.angle_gamma   90.00
#
_symmetry.space_group_name_H-M   'P 1'
#
loop_
_entity.id
_entity.type
_entity.pdbx_description
1 polymer ?
#
loop_
_entity_poly.entity_id
_entity_poly.type
_entity_poly.pdbx_seq_one_letter_code
_entity_poly.pdbx_strand_id
1 'polypeptide(L)'
;MERCLIKKNPIDIEYGVRQMLDRYWYVREKINNTNAYTDDETKERIELINERYFLGGYLKMLGIQDFEIKSEWLVFNMDNN
;
A
#
# COMPACT_ATOMS: atom_id res chain seq x y z
N MET A 1 7.73 -8.06 36.20
CA MET A 1 8.44 -7.90 34.91
C MET A 1 7.75 -6.76 34.17
N GLU A 2 8.34 -5.57 34.17
CA GLU A 2 7.77 -4.42 33.44
C GLU A 2 7.80 -4.73 31.95
N ARG A 3 6.64 -4.72 31.29
CA ARG A 3 6.57 -4.83 29.84
C ARG A 3 7.06 -3.51 29.28
N CYS A 4 8.19 -3.53 28.57
CA CYS A 4 8.60 -2.41 27.72
C CYS A 4 7.54 -2.26 26.62
N LEU A 5 6.54 -1.42 26.87
CA LEU A 5 5.53 -1.07 25.88
C LEU A 5 6.14 0.03 25.01
N ILE A 6 6.61 -0.35 23.82
CA ILE A 6 6.98 0.62 22.80
C ILE A 6 5.71 1.38 22.44
N LYS A 7 5.58 2.59 22.99
CA LYS A 7 4.48 3.49 22.66
C LYS A 7 4.76 4.10 21.30
N LYS A 8 4.15 3.53 20.27
CA LYS A 8 4.24 4.05 18.90
C LYS A 8 3.58 5.43 18.83
N ASN A 9 4.26 6.39 18.20
CA ASN A 9 3.70 7.71 17.96
C ASN A 9 2.54 7.60 16.95
N PRO A 10 1.35 8.16 17.24
CA PRO A 10 0.23 8.16 16.30
C PRO A 10 0.59 8.68 14.90
N ILE A 11 1.48 9.67 14.81
CA ILE A 11 1.94 10.24 13.53
C ILE A 11 2.70 9.19 12.71
N ASP A 12 3.57 8.41 13.34
CA ASP A 12 4.35 7.37 12.64
C ASP A 12 3.45 6.22 12.16
N ILE A 13 2.40 5.91 12.94
CA ILE A 13 1.39 4.92 12.54
C ILE A 13 0.63 5.42 11.32
N GLU A 14 0.13 6.67 11.37
CA GLU A 14 -0.59 7.29 10.25
C GLU A 14 0.28 7.33 8.99
N TYR A 15 1.54 7.74 9.13
CA TYR A 15 2.50 7.77 8.04
C TYR A 15 2.74 6.38 7.42
N GLY A 16 2.91 5.34 8.27
CA GLY A 16 3.05 3.97 7.78
C GLY A 16 1.81 3.46 7.04
N VAL A 17 0.61 3.78 7.53
CA VAL A 17 -0.65 3.42 6.85
C VAL A 17 -0.76 4.13 5.51
N ARG A 18 -0.38 5.41 5.42
CA ARG A 18 -0.34 6.17 4.16
C ARG A 18 0.58 5.53 3.14
N GLN A 19 1.82 5.21 3.52
CA GLN A 19 2.76 4.54 2.62
C GLN A 19 2.23 3.19 2.10
N MET A 20 1.51 2.43 2.93
CA MET A 20 0.89 1.18 2.51
C MET A 20 -0.22 1.39 1.48
N LEU A 21 -1.05 2.41 1.66
CA LEU A 21 -2.10 2.79 0.71
C LEU A 21 -1.49 3.23 -0.63
N ASP A 22 -0.46 4.06 -0.59
CA ASP A 22 0.23 4.55 -1.79
C ASP A 22 0.87 3.40 -2.56
N ARG A 23 1.53 2.48 -1.86
CA ARG A 23 2.15 1.30 -2.48
C ARG A 23 1.09 0.39 -3.10
N TYR A 24 -0.02 0.15 -2.41
CA TYR A 24 -1.12 -0.67 -2.93
C TYR A 24 -1.68 -0.09 -4.23
N TRP A 25 -1.93 1.23 -4.24
CA TRP A 25 -2.42 1.93 -5.42
C TRP A 25 -1.44 1.85 -6.59
N TYR A 26 -0.15 2.13 -6.35
CA TYR A 26 0.91 2.01 -7.36
C TYR A 26 0.97 0.60 -7.96
N VAL A 27 0.96 -0.44 -7.12
CA VAL A 27 1.01 -1.83 -7.58
C VAL A 27 -0.22 -2.17 -8.42
N ARG A 28 -1.41 -1.76 -7.97
CA ARG A 28 -2.66 -1.97 -8.70
C ARG A 28 -2.64 -1.27 -10.08
N GLU A 29 -2.25 -0.01 -10.13
CA GLU A 29 -2.08 0.76 -11.36
C GLU A 29 -1.10 0.08 -12.30
N LYS A 30 0.07 -0.33 -11.79
CA LYS A 30 1.10 -0.96 -12.60
C LYS A 30 0.60 -2.27 -13.22
N ILE A 31 -0.05 -3.14 -12.43
CA ILE A 31 -0.65 -4.38 -12.95
C ILE A 31 -1.70 -4.08 -14.04
N ASN A 32 -2.52 -3.05 -13.88
CA ASN A 32 -3.58 -2.72 -14.84
C ASN A 32 -3.03 -2.11 -16.13
N ASN A 33 -1.94 -1.34 -16.04
CA ASN A 33 -1.40 -0.56 -17.15
C ASN A 33 -0.26 -1.26 -17.91
N THR A 34 0.39 -2.27 -17.31
CA THR A 34 1.45 -3.03 -17.97
C THR A 34 0.96 -4.40 -18.43
N ASN A 35 1.43 -4.83 -19.60
CA ASN A 35 1.34 -6.21 -20.06
C ASN A 35 2.72 -6.87 -19.91
N ALA A 36 2.77 -8.20 -19.90
CA ALA A 36 4.03 -8.95 -19.89
C ALA A 36 4.18 -9.69 -21.23
N TYR A 37 5.30 -9.47 -21.92
CA TYR A 37 5.61 -10.07 -23.22
C TYR A 37 6.87 -10.94 -23.18
N THR A 38 7.71 -10.75 -22.17
CA THR A 38 8.95 -11.51 -21.90
C THR A 38 8.86 -12.28 -20.57
N ASP A 39 9.78 -13.23 -20.38
CA ASP A 39 9.86 -14.00 -19.12
C ASP A 39 10.18 -13.10 -17.92
N ASP A 40 11.08 -12.12 -18.09
CA ASP A 40 11.44 -11.18 -17.04
C ASP A 40 10.25 -10.29 -16.64
N GLU A 41 9.51 -9.76 -17.61
CA GLU A 41 8.28 -9.00 -17.36
C GLU A 41 7.19 -9.87 -16.70
N THR A 42 7.12 -11.15 -17.08
CA THR A 42 6.18 -12.09 -16.47
C THR A 42 6.52 -12.32 -15.00
N LYS A 43 7.81 -12.47 -14.69
CA LYS A 43 8.29 -12.60 -13.31
C LYS A 43 7.99 -11.34 -12.49
N GLU A 44 8.32 -10.15 -13.00
CA GLU A 44 7.99 -8.87 -12.35
C GLU A 44 6.48 -8.76 -12.08
N ARG A 45 5.65 -9.14 -13.05
CA ARG A 45 4.19 -9.10 -12.91
C ARG A 45 3.69 -10.05 -11.82
N ILE A 46 4.24 -11.26 -11.72
CA ILE A 46 3.90 -12.21 -10.65
C ILE A 46 4.28 -11.64 -9.27
N GLU A 47 5.45 -11.01 -9.16
CA GLU A 47 5.90 -10.36 -7.93
C GLU A 47 4.94 -9.24 -7.50
N LEU A 48 4.50 -8.39 -8.44
CA LEU A 48 3.50 -7.35 -8.18
C LEU A 48 2.15 -7.93 -7.76
N ILE A 49 1.69 -9.02 -8.39
CA ILE A 49 0.45 -9.70 -8.02
C ILE A 49 0.52 -10.22 -6.58
N ASN A 50 1.62 -10.85 -6.20
CA ASN A 50 1.84 -11.34 -4.84
C ASN A 50 1.86 -10.19 -3.82
N GLU A 51 2.52 -9.08 -4.18
CA GLU A 51 2.54 -7.88 -3.35
C GLU A 51 1.14 -7.28 -3.18
N ARG A 52 0.33 -7.21 -4.24
CA ARG A 52 -1.07 -6.76 -4.17
C ARG A 52 -1.87 -7.62 -3.19
N TYR A 53 -1.72 -8.94 -3.24
CA TYR A 53 -2.41 -9.84 -2.31
C TYR A 53 -1.99 -9.62 -0.86
N PHE A 54 -0.68 -9.47 -0.62
CA PHE A 54 -0.14 -9.18 0.71
C PHE A 54 -0.72 -7.88 1.26
N LEU A 55 -0.58 -6.77 0.53
CA LEU A 55 -1.07 -5.45 0.93
C LEU A 55 -2.60 -5.43 1.10
N GLY A 56 -3.34 -6.06 0.19
CA GLY A 56 -4.80 -6.21 0.29
C GLY A 56 -5.25 -6.95 1.56
N GLY A 57 -4.45 -7.93 2.02
CA GLY A 57 -4.68 -8.61 3.29
C GLY A 57 -4.64 -7.67 4.49
N TYR A 58 -3.64 -6.78 4.55
CA TYR A 58 -3.55 -5.78 5.62
C TYR A 58 -4.69 -4.76 5.58
N LEU A 59 -5.03 -4.27 4.39
CA LEU A 59 -6.14 -3.32 4.23
C LEU A 59 -7.44 -3.92 4.74
N LYS A 60 -7.71 -5.19 4.42
CA LYS A 60 -8.87 -5.92 4.94
C LYS A 60 -8.84 -6.04 6.46
N MET A 61 -7.68 -6.25 7.08
CA MET A 61 -7.55 -6.27 8.55
C MET A 61 -7.84 -4.90 9.18
N LEU A 62 -7.59 -3.81 8.46
CA LEU A 62 -7.93 -2.44 8.86
C LEU A 62 -9.39 -2.06 8.52
N GLY A 63 -10.15 -2.96 7.90
CA GLY A 63 -11.52 -2.69 7.47
C GLY A 63 -11.62 -1.81 6.22
N ILE A 64 -10.53 -1.65 5.46
CA ILE A 64 -10.45 -0.84 4.25
C ILE A 64 -10.69 -1.73 3.01
N GLN A 65 -11.57 -1.30 2.13
CA GLN A 65 -11.95 -1.96 0.88
C GLN A 65 -11.24 -1.32 -0.32
N ASP A 66 -10.99 -2.11 -1.38
CA ASP A 66 -10.21 -1.68 -2.56
C ASP A 66 -10.80 -0.43 -3.26
N PHE A 67 -12.13 -0.31 -3.35
CA PHE A 67 -12.76 0.87 -3.96
C PHE A 67 -12.69 2.14 -3.11
N GLU A 68 -12.36 2.03 -1.82
CA GLU A 68 -12.19 3.18 -0.92
C GLU A 68 -10.81 3.84 -1.15
N ILE A 69 -9.86 3.11 -1.73
CA ILE A 69 -8.52 3.57 -2.06
C ILE A 69 -8.57 4.30 -3.41
N LYS A 70 -8.94 5.57 -3.34
CA LYS A 70 -8.98 6.47 -4.49
C LYS A 70 -7.65 7.21 -4.69
N SER A 71 -7.36 7.64 -5.91
CA SER A 71 -6.21 8.53 -6.19
C SER A 71 -6.28 9.84 -5.40
N GLU A 72 -7.47 10.28 -4.98
CA GLU A 72 -7.70 11.50 -4.20
C GLU A 72 -7.16 11.41 -2.76
N TRP A 73 -6.92 10.20 -2.22
CA TRP A 73 -6.20 10.03 -0.96
C TRP A 73 -4.71 10.40 -1.08
N LEU A 74 -4.17 10.51 -2.30
CA LEU A 74 -2.82 11.03 -2.57
C LEU A 74 -2.73 12.56 -2.38
N VAL A 75 -3.84 13.24 -2.11
CA VAL A 75 -3.88 14.68 -1.82
C VAL A 75 -4.30 14.93 -0.36
N PHE A 76 -3.51 14.40 0.58
CA PHE A 76 -3.51 14.94 1.94
C PHE A 76 -2.25 15.80 2.10
N ASN A 77 -2.36 17.06 1.66
CA ASN A 77 -1.39 18.15 1.81
C ASN A 77 0.07 17.81 1.48
N MET A 78 0.42 17.90 0.18
CA MET A 78 1.80 18.27 -0.21
C MET A 78 2.02 19.79 -0.17
N ASP A 79 1.14 20.57 0.46
CA ASP A 79 1.39 21.98 0.78
C ASP A 79 0.74 22.38 2.11
N ASN A 80 1.60 22.67 3.11
CA ASN A 80 1.61 23.93 3.88
C ASN A 80 2.48 23.80 5.15
N ASN A 81 3.81 23.85 4.97
CA ASN A 81 4.75 24.73 5.68
C ASN A 81 6.19 24.44 5.25
#